data_AF-A0AAD3P880-F1
#
_entry.id   AF-A0AAD3P880-F1
#
_cell.length_a   1.000
_cell.length_b   1.000
_cell.length_c   1.000
_cell.angle_alpha   90.00
_cell.angle_beta   90.00
_cell.angle_gamma   90.00
#
_symmetry.space_group_name_H-M   'P 1'
#
loop_
_entity.id
_entity.type
_entity.pdbx_description
1 polymer ?
#
loop_
_entity_poly.entity_id
_entity_poly.type
_entity_poly.pdbx_seq_one_letter_code
_entity_poly.pdbx_strand_id
1 'polypeptide(L)'
;MKNWIIPYLRYLTDGALPEDAEEVGPHFGDIPSSEWAGENRTLLHGFKTKLEDTWGLWVDELPLVLWSYRITPKEPTCETLFNLCYGIEVVIPIKIGLLSLRVKSFDSQGNSQKIRKYLNLLEKVRDAARMRTAAYQHRITCYYNEKVKVWQFDIGDLVLRSIEATCKMVSQNKLSPNLEEPFLVFAVPWNGAYKLRN
;
A
#
# COMPACT_ATOMS: atom_id res chain seq x y z
N MET A 1 10.53 -7.77 11.79
CA MET A 1 9.13 -7.76 11.31
C MET A 1 8.31 -7.14 12.43
N LYS A 2 7.65 -6.00 12.21
CA LYS A 2 7.08 -5.20 13.32
C LYS A 2 5.88 -5.93 13.94
N ASN A 3 5.86 -6.07 15.28
CA ASN A 3 4.95 -6.92 16.05
C ASN A 3 3.45 -6.64 15.84
N TRP A 4 3.08 -5.44 15.42
CA TRP A 4 1.67 -5.02 15.29
C TRP A 4 0.89 -5.72 14.17
N ILE A 5 1.57 -6.27 13.14
CA ILE A 5 0.88 -6.94 12.01
C ILE A 5 0.68 -8.45 12.24
N ILE A 6 1.38 -9.02 13.23
CA ILE A 6 1.37 -10.46 13.53
C ILE A 6 -0.03 -10.94 13.94
N PRO A 7 -0.79 -10.23 14.80
CA PRO A 7 -2.17 -10.61 15.13
C PRO A 7 -3.08 -10.60 13.90
N TYR A 8 -2.85 -9.67 12.99
CA TYR A 8 -3.62 -9.50 11.76
C TYR A 8 -3.40 -10.64 10.76
N LEU A 9 -2.13 -11.01 10.55
CA LEU A 9 -1.77 -12.12 9.67
C LEU A 9 -2.32 -13.44 10.22
N ARG A 10 -2.27 -13.64 11.54
CA ARG A 10 -2.81 -14.82 12.22
C ARG A 10 -4.34 -14.89 12.14
N TYR A 11 -5.05 -13.76 12.26
CA TYR A 11 -6.50 -13.73 12.01
C TYR A 11 -6.84 -14.09 10.56
N LEU A 12 -6.10 -13.56 9.59
CA LEU A 12 -6.33 -13.82 8.17
C LEU A 12 -6.00 -15.27 7.75
N THR A 13 -5.10 -15.95 8.45
CA THR A 13 -4.76 -17.36 8.18
C THR A 13 -5.64 -18.34 8.95
N ASP A 14 -5.94 -18.05 10.22
CA ASP A 14 -6.48 -19.06 11.15
C ASP A 14 -7.96 -18.81 11.48
N GLY A 15 -8.50 -17.63 11.13
CA GLY A 15 -9.90 -17.25 11.37
C GLY A 15 -10.28 -17.09 12.85
N ALA A 16 -9.33 -17.26 13.77
CA ALA A 16 -9.51 -17.15 15.21
C ALA A 16 -8.91 -15.84 15.73
N LEU A 17 -9.69 -15.09 16.51
CA LEU A 17 -9.20 -13.93 17.24
C LEU A 17 -8.30 -14.42 18.40
N PRO A 18 -7.11 -13.84 18.61
CA PRO A 18 -6.38 -14.00 19.86
C PRO A 18 -7.26 -13.53 21.04
N GLU A 19 -7.28 -14.26 22.17
CA GLU A 19 -8.11 -13.91 23.36
C GLU A 19 -7.74 -12.54 23.96
N ASP A 20 -6.56 -12.04 23.65
CA ASP A 20 -6.01 -10.73 24.02
C ASP A 20 -6.31 -9.63 22.98
N ALA A 21 -7.01 -9.91 21.88
CA ALA A 21 -7.21 -8.97 20.77
C ALA A 21 -8.11 -7.76 21.08
N GLU A 22 -8.93 -7.81 22.14
CA GLU A 22 -9.68 -6.65 22.65
C GLU A 22 -8.77 -5.69 23.44
N GLU A 23 -7.71 -6.18 24.11
CA GLU A 23 -6.72 -5.36 24.82
C GLU A 23 -5.55 -4.92 23.90
N VAL A 24 -5.19 -5.74 22.91
CA VAL A 24 -4.03 -5.54 22.01
C VAL A 24 -4.50 -5.05 20.63
N GLY A 25 -5.48 -4.14 20.61
CA GLY A 25 -5.87 -3.44 19.40
C GLY A 25 -4.63 -2.78 18.76
N PRO A 26 -4.52 -2.76 17.42
CA PRO A 26 -3.34 -2.22 16.77
C PRO A 26 -3.15 -0.73 17.13
N HIS A 27 -2.08 -0.42 17.87
CA HIS A 27 -1.63 0.95 18.12
C HIS A 27 -1.07 1.56 16.82
N PHE A 28 -1.99 1.95 15.91
CA PHE A 28 -1.67 2.64 14.67
C PHE A 28 -1.23 4.10 14.89
N GLY A 29 -1.44 4.65 16.09
CA GLY A 29 -1.08 6.02 16.45
C GLY A 29 0.42 6.30 16.35
N ASP A 30 1.25 5.30 16.62
CA ASP A 30 2.72 5.45 16.69
C ASP A 30 3.45 5.10 15.38
N ILE A 31 2.73 4.67 14.35
CA ILE A 31 3.33 4.29 13.06
C ILE A 31 3.20 5.46 12.09
N PRO A 32 4.30 6.15 11.74
CA PRO A 32 4.27 7.21 10.74
C PRO A 32 3.78 6.65 9.40
N SER A 33 2.87 7.37 8.73
CA SER A 33 2.35 6.99 7.41
C SER A 33 3.45 6.79 6.35
N SER A 34 4.63 7.38 6.57
CA SER A 34 5.84 7.20 5.75
C SER A 34 6.38 5.76 5.76
N GLU A 35 6.19 5.02 6.85
CA GLU A 35 6.69 3.65 7.01
C GLU A 35 5.79 2.57 6.39
N TRP A 36 4.60 2.94 5.93
CA TRP A 36 3.68 2.03 5.26
C TRP A 36 4.18 1.78 3.83
N ALA A 37 4.30 0.50 3.44
CA ALA A 37 4.53 0.12 2.05
C ALA A 37 3.42 0.74 1.16
N GLY A 38 3.79 1.29 0.00
CA GLY A 38 2.91 2.14 -0.82
C GLY A 38 1.55 1.51 -1.15
N GLU A 39 1.51 0.20 -1.40
CA GLU A 39 0.30 -0.56 -1.74
C GLU A 39 -0.64 -0.74 -0.54
N ASN A 40 -0.06 -0.83 0.66
CA ASN A 40 -0.78 -1.00 1.92
C ASN A 40 -1.23 0.34 2.51
N ARG A 41 -0.72 1.48 2.02
CA ARG A 41 -1.08 2.81 2.56
C ARG A 41 -2.56 3.11 2.50
N THR A 42 -3.21 2.84 1.37
CA THR A 42 -4.66 3.09 1.22
C THR A 42 -5.48 2.19 2.15
N LEU A 43 -5.04 0.94 2.31
CA LEU A 43 -5.71 -0.02 3.18
C LEU A 43 -5.55 0.38 4.65
N LEU A 44 -4.31 0.70 5.07
CA LEU A 44 -3.99 1.14 6.42
C LEU A 44 -4.61 2.50 6.75
N HIS A 45 -4.75 3.40 5.78
CA HIS A 45 -5.49 4.65 5.95
C HIS A 45 -6.98 4.38 6.17
N GLY A 46 -7.59 3.50 5.36
CA GLY A 46 -8.98 3.10 5.54
C GLY A 46 -9.22 2.48 6.92
N PHE A 47 -8.28 1.65 7.38
CA PHE A 47 -8.29 1.12 8.75
C PHE A 47 -8.18 2.21 9.79
N LYS A 48 -7.17 3.07 9.71
CA LYS A 48 -6.96 4.15 10.67
C LYS A 48 -8.20 5.03 10.82
N THR A 49 -8.79 5.48 9.71
CA THR A 49 -9.99 6.32 9.73
C THR A 49 -11.19 5.62 10.39
N LYS A 50 -11.37 4.31 10.19
CA LYS A 50 -12.49 3.56 10.78
C LYS A 50 -12.23 3.14 12.22
N LEU A 51 -11.01 2.77 12.57
CA LEU A 51 -10.60 2.40 13.93
C LEU A 51 -10.60 3.61 14.87
N GLU A 52 -10.32 4.83 14.38
CA GLU A 52 -10.45 6.05 15.17
C GLU A 52 -11.91 6.31 15.60
N ASP A 53 -12.89 5.93 14.76
CA ASP A 53 -14.32 6.10 15.04
C ASP A 53 -14.89 5.00 15.97
N THR A 54 -14.36 3.77 15.90
CA THR A 54 -14.90 2.59 16.61
C THR A 54 -13.81 1.82 17.34
N TRP A 55 -13.14 2.49 18.28
CA TRP A 55 -12.13 1.86 19.13
C TRP A 55 -12.71 0.62 19.84
N GLY A 56 -12.24 -0.57 19.47
CA GLY A 56 -12.69 -1.87 20.02
C GLY A 56 -13.47 -2.78 19.06
N LEU A 57 -14.07 -2.27 17.98
CA LEU A 57 -14.87 -3.05 17.01
C LEU A 57 -14.12 -3.33 15.70
N TRP A 58 -12.80 -3.31 15.73
CA TRP A 58 -11.98 -3.41 14.53
C TRP A 58 -12.17 -4.75 13.78
N VAL A 59 -12.55 -5.80 14.50
CA VAL A 59 -12.85 -7.12 13.95
C VAL A 59 -14.09 -7.09 13.07
N ASP A 60 -15.12 -6.35 13.48
CA ASP A 60 -16.37 -6.23 12.74
C ASP A 60 -16.22 -5.30 11.52
N GLU A 61 -15.39 -4.27 11.66
CA GLU A 61 -15.11 -3.30 10.59
C GLU A 61 -14.08 -3.81 9.57
N LEU A 62 -13.24 -4.78 9.94
CA LEU A 62 -12.19 -5.32 9.10
C LEU A 62 -12.73 -5.88 7.76
N PRO A 63 -13.74 -6.77 7.76
CA PRO A 63 -14.37 -7.25 6.53
C PRO A 63 -14.91 -6.10 5.66
N LEU A 64 -15.50 -5.07 6.26
CA LEU A 64 -16.06 -3.92 5.53
C LEU A 64 -14.98 -3.08 4.86
N VAL A 65 -13.88 -2.79 5.56
CA VAL A 65 -12.75 -2.04 4.99
C VAL A 65 -12.09 -2.83 3.86
N LEU A 66 -11.83 -4.12 4.05
CA LEU A 66 -11.30 -4.99 2.99
C LEU A 66 -12.26 -5.07 1.80
N TRP A 67 -13.57 -5.15 2.06
CA TRP A 67 -14.57 -5.16 1.01
C TRP A 67 -14.56 -3.86 0.21
N SER A 68 -14.57 -2.71 0.90
CA SER A 68 -14.47 -1.39 0.27
C SER A 68 -13.22 -1.26 -0.59
N TYR A 69 -12.08 -1.74 -0.11
CA TYR A 69 -10.82 -1.74 -0.85
C TYR A 69 -10.90 -2.59 -2.14
N ARG A 70 -11.57 -3.75 -2.07
CA ARG A 70 -11.73 -4.67 -3.22
C ARG A 70 -12.68 -4.13 -4.29
N ILE A 71 -13.73 -3.40 -3.90
CA ILE A 71 -14.75 -2.86 -4.82
C ILE A 71 -14.47 -1.43 -5.30
N THR A 72 -13.51 -0.73 -4.70
CA THR A 72 -13.16 0.64 -5.12
C THR A 72 -12.22 0.59 -6.33
N PRO A 73 -12.56 1.27 -7.45
CA PRO A 73 -11.67 1.34 -8.60
C PRO A 73 -10.40 2.12 -8.23
N LYS A 74 -9.25 1.59 -8.62
CA LYS A 74 -7.96 2.27 -8.36
C LYS A 74 -7.63 3.20 -9.51
N GLU A 75 -7.19 4.42 -9.22
CA GLU A 75 -6.73 5.37 -10.24
C GLU A 75 -5.74 4.79 -11.27
N PRO A 76 -4.66 4.05 -10.88
CA PRO A 76 -3.69 3.53 -11.86
C PRO A 76 -4.27 2.45 -12.79
N THR A 77 -5.29 1.73 -12.33
CA THR A 77 -5.86 0.58 -13.02
C THR A 77 -7.17 0.94 -13.75
N CYS A 78 -7.87 1.95 -13.24
CA CYS A 78 -9.27 2.31 -13.53
C CYS A 78 -10.27 1.16 -13.37
N GLU A 79 -9.87 0.06 -12.72
CA GLU A 79 -10.67 -1.14 -12.48
C GLU A 79 -10.68 -1.45 -10.98
N THR A 80 -11.69 -2.20 -10.56
CA THR A 80 -11.76 -2.72 -9.18
C THR A 80 -10.91 -3.99 -9.07
N LEU A 81 -10.30 -4.22 -7.90
CA LEU A 81 -9.51 -5.43 -7.65
C LEU A 81 -10.35 -6.70 -7.82
N PHE A 82 -11.63 -6.65 -7.43
CA PHE A 82 -12.53 -7.77 -7.62
C PHE A 82 -12.77 -8.06 -9.12
N ASN A 83 -12.96 -7.03 -9.94
CA ASN A 83 -13.13 -7.22 -11.39
C ASN A 83 -11.87 -7.83 -12.01
N LEU A 84 -10.67 -7.49 -11.54
CA LEU A 84 -9.44 -8.11 -12.02
C LEU A 84 -9.28 -9.58 -11.60
N CYS A 85 -9.70 -9.95 -10.39
CA CYS A 85 -9.60 -11.33 -9.92
C CYS A 85 -10.64 -12.24 -10.58
N TYR A 86 -11.90 -11.80 -10.61
CA TYR A 86 -13.04 -12.65 -10.97
C TYR A 86 -13.69 -12.30 -12.31
N GLY A 87 -13.33 -11.15 -12.91
CA GLY A 87 -13.88 -10.69 -14.19
C GLY A 87 -15.31 -10.21 -14.14
N ILE A 88 -15.85 -9.96 -12.94
CA ILE A 88 -17.24 -9.58 -12.74
C ILE A 88 -17.29 -8.41 -11.77
N GLU A 89 -18.14 -7.43 -12.08
CA GLU A 89 -18.45 -6.34 -11.16
C GLU A 89 -19.35 -6.84 -10.03
N VAL A 90 -18.94 -6.57 -8.79
CA VAL A 90 -19.66 -6.98 -7.57
C VAL A 90 -20.89 -6.11 -7.33
N VAL A 91 -21.98 -6.75 -6.91
CA VAL A 91 -23.13 -6.05 -6.34
C VAL A 91 -22.83 -5.73 -4.87
N ILE A 92 -22.80 -4.44 -4.54
CA ILE A 92 -22.55 -3.96 -3.16
C ILE A 92 -23.65 -4.50 -2.23
N PRO A 93 -23.33 -5.00 -1.02
CA PRO A 93 -24.31 -5.54 -0.07
C PRO A 93 -25.52 -4.64 0.18
N ILE A 94 -25.33 -3.32 0.26
CA ILE A 94 -26.43 -2.35 0.43
C ILE A 94 -27.45 -2.40 -0.74
N LYS A 95 -26.99 -2.69 -1.97
CA LYS A 95 -27.87 -2.84 -3.14
C LYS A 95 -28.67 -4.14 -3.11
N ILE A 96 -28.22 -5.13 -2.33
CA ILE A 96 -28.94 -6.39 -2.07
C ILE A 96 -30.08 -6.13 -1.09
N GLY A 97 -29.79 -5.46 0.03
CA GLY A 97 -30.81 -5.09 1.03
C GLY A 97 -31.90 -4.15 0.49
N LEU A 98 -31.54 -3.26 -0.44
CA LEU A 98 -32.49 -2.35 -1.08
C LEU A 98 -33.28 -2.97 -2.25
N LEU A 99 -33.11 -4.27 -2.54
CA LEU A 99 -33.74 -4.95 -3.68
C LEU A 99 -33.61 -4.14 -4.99
N SER A 100 -32.39 -3.70 -5.29
CA SER A 100 -32.12 -2.92 -6.51
C SER A 100 -32.63 -3.63 -7.76
N LEU A 101 -32.88 -2.90 -8.86
CA LEU A 101 -33.40 -3.49 -10.12
C LEU A 101 -32.57 -4.71 -10.56
N ARG A 102 -31.24 -4.65 -10.37
CA ARG A 102 -30.29 -5.73 -10.68
C ARG A 102 -30.54 -7.02 -9.88
N VAL A 103 -31.06 -6.90 -8.65
CA VAL A 103 -31.44 -8.01 -7.79
C VAL A 103 -32.84 -8.51 -8.14
N LYS A 104 -33.78 -7.59 -8.40
CA LYS A 104 -35.16 -7.93 -8.80
C LYS A 104 -35.24 -8.65 -10.15
N SER A 105 -34.38 -8.28 -11.10
CA SER A 105 -34.32 -8.88 -12.43
C SER A 105 -33.22 -9.96 -12.54
N PHE A 106 -32.81 -10.55 -11.43
CA PHE A 106 -31.75 -11.55 -11.43
C PHE A 106 -32.25 -12.84 -12.07
N ASP A 107 -31.64 -13.20 -13.20
CA ASP A 107 -31.83 -14.50 -13.85
C ASP A 107 -30.54 -15.31 -13.72
N SER A 108 -30.64 -16.46 -13.05
CA SER A 108 -29.51 -17.35 -12.80
C SER A 108 -28.90 -17.89 -14.10
N GLN A 109 -29.73 -18.29 -15.06
CA GLN A 109 -29.26 -18.93 -16.28
C GLN A 109 -28.56 -17.93 -17.22
N GLY A 110 -29.16 -16.75 -17.41
CA GLY A 110 -28.55 -15.65 -18.13
C GLY A 110 -27.28 -15.12 -17.45
N ASN A 111 -27.24 -15.12 -16.11
CA ASN A 111 -26.04 -14.74 -15.37
C ASN A 111 -24.89 -15.74 -15.59
N SER A 112 -25.13 -17.05 -15.55
CA SER A 112 -24.08 -18.05 -15.83
C SER A 112 -23.49 -17.91 -17.23
N GLN A 113 -24.32 -17.62 -18.24
CA GLN A 113 -23.84 -17.37 -19.59
C GLN A 113 -23.02 -16.07 -19.69
N LYS A 114 -23.44 -15.01 -19.00
CA LYS A 114 -22.69 -13.75 -18.92
C LYS A 114 -21.32 -13.97 -18.27
N ILE A 115 -21.26 -14.66 -17.14
CA ILE A 115 -20.00 -14.99 -16.45
C ILE A 115 -19.02 -15.69 -17.39
N ARG A 116 -19.46 -16.69 -18.16
CA ARG A 116 -18.60 -17.37 -19.14
C ARG A 116 -18.05 -16.43 -20.20
N LYS A 117 -18.86 -15.52 -20.73
CA LYS A 117 -18.41 -14.50 -21.69
C LYS A 117 -17.40 -13.53 -21.05
N TYR A 118 -17.64 -13.12 -19.81
CA TYR A 118 -16.74 -12.24 -19.07
C TYR A 118 -15.39 -12.90 -18.76
N LEU A 119 -15.36 -14.20 -18.43
CA LEU A 119 -14.10 -14.93 -18.25
C LEU A 119 -13.21 -14.89 -19.49
N ASN A 120 -13.80 -14.97 -20.69
CA ASN A 120 -13.04 -14.83 -21.95
C ASN A 120 -12.55 -13.39 -22.17
N LEU A 121 -13.23 -12.39 -21.63
CA LEU A 121 -12.84 -10.97 -21.73
C LEU A 121 -11.85 -10.55 -20.64
N LEU A 122 -11.78 -11.30 -19.54
CA LEU A 122 -11.01 -10.99 -18.34
C LEU A 122 -9.52 -10.80 -18.65
N GLU A 123 -8.96 -11.62 -19.53
CA GLU A 123 -7.56 -11.49 -19.95
C GLU A 123 -7.30 -10.14 -20.62
N LYS A 124 -8.18 -9.71 -21.52
CA LYS A 124 -8.08 -8.39 -22.17
C LYS A 124 -8.20 -7.25 -21.16
N VAL A 125 -9.05 -7.38 -20.14
CA VAL A 125 -9.18 -6.40 -19.06
C VAL A 125 -7.90 -6.34 -18.22
N ARG A 126 -7.30 -7.50 -17.90
CA ARG A 126 -6.03 -7.57 -17.17
C ARG A 126 -4.88 -6.94 -17.95
N ASP A 127 -4.80 -7.17 -19.25
CA ASP A 127 -3.77 -6.57 -20.09
C ASP A 127 -3.95 -5.07 -20.24
N ALA A 128 -5.19 -4.59 -20.41
CA ALA A 128 -5.49 -3.17 -20.39
C ALA A 128 -5.11 -2.52 -19.05
N ALA A 129 -5.43 -3.17 -17.93
CA ALA A 129 -5.07 -2.72 -16.59
C ALA A 129 -3.55 -2.65 -16.38
N ARG A 130 -2.80 -3.65 -16.86
CA ARG A 130 -1.33 -3.68 -16.85
C ARG A 130 -0.76 -2.51 -17.65
N MET A 131 -1.26 -2.27 -18.86
CA MET A 131 -0.82 -1.14 -19.70
C MET A 131 -1.08 0.21 -19.01
N ARG A 132 -2.26 0.42 -18.44
CA ARG A 132 -2.59 1.65 -17.69
C ARG A 132 -1.68 1.84 -16.48
N THR A 133 -1.43 0.77 -15.72
CA THR A 133 -0.58 0.82 -14.53
C THR A 133 0.86 1.14 -14.90
N ALA A 134 1.39 0.53 -15.97
CA ALA A 134 2.72 0.83 -16.49
C ALA A 134 2.82 2.28 -16.97
N ALA A 135 1.82 2.78 -17.71
CA ALA A 135 1.78 4.16 -18.15
C ALA A 135 1.70 5.15 -16.97
N TYR A 136 0.91 4.83 -15.94
CA TYR A 136 0.82 5.62 -14.71
C TYR A 136 2.17 5.65 -13.99
N GLN A 137 2.79 4.49 -13.76
CA GLN A 137 4.11 4.40 -13.13
C GLN A 137 5.15 5.20 -13.92
N HIS A 138 5.16 5.08 -15.24
CA HIS A 138 6.05 5.85 -16.10
C HIS A 138 5.86 7.37 -15.93
N ARG A 139 4.62 7.86 -15.94
CA ARG A 139 4.33 9.29 -15.72
C ARG A 139 4.81 9.77 -14.36
N ILE A 140 4.60 8.98 -13.31
CA ILE A 140 5.07 9.28 -11.96
C ILE A 140 6.61 9.30 -11.92
N THR A 141 7.26 8.30 -12.52
CA THR A 141 8.72 8.24 -12.62
C THR A 141 9.29 9.43 -13.36
N CYS A 142 8.73 9.82 -14.51
CA CYS A 142 9.16 11.00 -15.26
C CYS A 142 9.03 12.28 -14.42
N TYR A 143 7.89 12.47 -13.76
CA TYR A 143 7.64 13.64 -12.91
C TYR A 143 8.64 13.75 -11.75
N TYR A 144 8.97 12.64 -11.08
CA TYR A 144 9.97 12.66 -10.03
C TYR A 144 11.38 12.83 -10.57
N ASN A 145 11.75 12.09 -11.63
CA ASN A 145 13.07 12.19 -12.24
C ASN A 145 13.37 13.59 -12.78
N GLU A 146 12.37 14.31 -13.30
CA GLU A 146 12.52 15.71 -13.73
C GLU A 146 12.92 16.63 -12.56
N LYS A 147 12.45 16.33 -11.34
CA LYS A 147 12.75 17.11 -10.13
C LYS A 147 14.04 16.70 -9.44
N VAL A 148 14.59 15.52 -9.76
CA VAL A 148 15.83 15.04 -9.17
C VAL A 148 17.01 15.74 -9.86
N LYS A 149 17.67 16.64 -9.13
CA LYS A 149 19.00 17.10 -9.53
C LYS A 149 19.99 15.97 -9.24
N VAL A 150 20.55 15.40 -10.30
CA VAL A 150 21.63 14.42 -10.16
C VAL A 150 22.86 15.17 -9.64
N TRP A 151 23.25 14.90 -8.39
CA TRP A 151 24.52 15.35 -7.84
C TRP A 151 25.53 14.24 -7.99
N GLN A 152 26.57 14.52 -8.77
CA GLN A 152 27.75 13.67 -8.90
C GLN A 152 28.85 14.31 -8.05
N PHE A 153 29.55 13.47 -7.29
CA PHE A 153 30.68 13.90 -6.47
C PHE A 153 31.96 13.31 -7.03
N ASP A 154 33.00 14.11 -7.10
CA ASP A 154 34.30 13.68 -7.56
C ASP A 154 35.20 13.28 -6.37
N ILE A 155 36.27 12.55 -6.68
CA ILE A 155 37.27 12.17 -5.67
C ILE A 155 37.93 13.45 -5.14
N GLY A 156 37.88 13.65 -3.83
CA GLY A 156 38.36 14.87 -3.17
C GLY A 156 37.26 15.80 -2.67
N ASP A 157 36.00 15.60 -3.08
CA ASP A 157 34.88 16.40 -2.57
C ASP A 157 34.57 16.10 -1.10
N LEU A 158 34.24 17.16 -0.37
CA LEU A 158 33.75 17.08 1.01
C LEU A 158 32.23 16.91 1.01
N VAL A 159 31.76 15.81 1.58
CA VAL A 159 30.33 15.46 1.63
C VAL A 159 29.91 15.16 3.06
N LEU A 160 28.71 15.60 3.41
CA LEU A 160 28.08 15.29 4.69
C LEU A 160 27.27 14.01 4.57
N ARG A 161 27.41 13.11 5.54
CA ARG A 161 26.65 11.85 5.58
C ARG A 161 25.47 11.98 6.52
N SER A 162 24.29 11.50 6.12
CA SER A 162 23.13 11.39 7.02
C SER A 162 23.34 10.29 8.07
N ILE A 163 23.08 10.60 9.33
CA ILE A 163 23.16 9.64 10.45
C ILE A 163 22.06 8.58 10.33
N GLU A 164 20.87 8.97 9.86
CA GLU A 164 19.73 8.06 9.63
C GLU A 164 20.08 6.95 8.62
N ALA A 165 20.81 7.29 7.56
CA ALA A 165 21.20 6.35 6.51
C ALA A 165 22.19 5.26 7.00
N THR A 166 22.83 5.46 8.15
CA THR A 166 23.82 4.53 8.71
C THR A 166 23.21 3.61 9.77
N CYS A 167 21.92 3.78 10.12
CA CYS A 167 21.25 3.08 11.21
C CYS A 167 22.03 3.11 12.54
N LYS A 168 22.88 4.13 12.77
CA LYS A 168 23.50 4.34 14.07
C LYS A 168 22.40 4.85 14.99
N MET A 169 21.89 3.98 15.85
CA MET A 169 20.98 4.32 16.95
C MET A 169 21.74 5.08 18.05
N VAL A 170 22.32 6.23 17.71
CA VAL A 170 22.59 7.24 18.72
C VAL A 170 21.19 7.70 19.14
N SER A 171 20.90 7.72 20.44
CA SER A 171 19.64 8.22 20.98
C SER A 171 19.45 9.69 20.59
N GLN A 172 18.89 9.91 19.41
CA GLN A 172 18.73 11.23 18.81
C GLN A 172 17.51 11.91 19.45
N ASN A 173 17.77 12.91 20.29
CA ASN A 173 16.74 13.85 20.69
C ASN A 173 16.46 14.80 19.51
N LYS A 174 15.29 15.46 19.50
CA LYS A 174 14.85 16.41 18.43
C LYS A 174 15.84 17.54 18.10
N LEU A 175 16.87 17.74 18.94
CA LEU A 175 17.90 18.78 18.83
C LEU A 175 19.28 18.24 18.40
N SER A 176 19.43 16.94 18.21
CA SER A 176 20.70 16.37 17.74
C SER A 176 20.89 16.63 16.24
N PRO A 177 22.13 16.91 15.79
CA PRO A 177 22.40 17.14 14.38
C PRO A 177 22.09 15.87 13.58
N ASN A 178 21.48 16.02 12.40
CA ASN A 178 21.05 14.91 11.54
C ASN A 178 22.15 14.47 10.55
N LEU A 179 23.24 15.25 10.45
CA LEU A 179 24.36 15.04 9.54
C LEU A 179 25.63 14.75 10.37
N GLU A 180 26.39 13.74 9.97
CA GLU A 180 27.74 13.48 10.47
C GLU A 180 28.72 14.57 9.98
N GLU A 181 29.88 14.63 10.60
CA GLU A 181 30.99 15.52 10.23
C GLU A 181 31.40 15.37 8.75
N PRO A 182 32.08 16.37 8.16
CA PRO A 182 32.49 16.32 6.76
C PRO A 182 33.41 15.14 6.46
N PHE A 183 33.09 14.35 5.43
CA PHE A 183 33.96 13.28 4.94
C PHE A 183 34.47 13.57 3.54
N LEU A 184 35.62 13.01 3.20
CA LEU A 184 36.21 13.10 1.88
C LEU A 184 35.81 11.90 1.01
N VAL A 185 35.34 12.16 -0.21
CA VAL A 185 35.09 11.11 -1.21
C VAL A 185 36.42 10.58 -1.71
N PHE A 186 36.73 9.31 -1.40
CA PHE A 186 38.00 8.68 -1.76
C PHE A 186 37.90 7.74 -2.98
N ALA A 187 36.73 7.15 -3.23
CA ALA A 187 36.53 6.31 -4.41
C ALA A 187 35.05 6.24 -4.82
N VAL A 188 34.80 6.11 -6.12
CA VAL A 188 33.47 5.93 -6.71
C VAL A 188 33.37 4.51 -7.27
N PRO A 189 32.89 3.51 -6.49
CA PRO A 189 32.79 2.13 -6.95
C PRO A 189 31.75 1.92 -8.07
N TRP A 190 30.64 2.67 -8.07
CA TRP A 190 29.64 2.69 -9.14
C TRP A 190 28.77 3.95 -9.05
N ASN A 191 28.04 4.26 -10.13
CA ASN A 191 27.17 5.44 -10.20
C ASN A 191 26.16 5.48 -9.04
N GLY A 192 26.28 6.50 -8.17
CA GLY A 192 25.42 6.69 -7.01
C GLY A 192 25.91 6.08 -5.69
N ALA A 193 27.07 5.42 -5.66
CA ALA A 193 27.72 4.99 -4.41
C ALA A 193 29.14 5.55 -4.31
N TYR A 194 29.47 6.07 -3.12
CA TYR A 194 30.73 6.74 -2.84
C TYR A 194 31.36 6.14 -1.57
N LYS A 195 32.65 5.83 -1.62
CA LYS A 195 33.44 5.45 -0.44
C LYS A 195 33.99 6.72 0.19
N LEU A 196 33.67 6.91 1.47
CA LEU A 196 34.08 8.09 2.23
C LEU A 196 35.23 7.73 3.18
N ARG A 197 36.17 8.65 3.35
CA ARG A 197 37.26 8.60 4.33
C ARG A 197 37.18 9.84 5.22
N ASN A 198 37.43 9.66 6.52
CA ASN A 198 37.64 10.76 7.46
C ASN A 198 39.11 11.16 7.45
#